data_AF-A0A8T5BGK9-F1
#
_entry.id   AF-A0A8T5BGK9-F1
#
_cell.length_a   1.000
_cell.length_b   1.000
_cell.length_c   1.000
_cell.angle_alpha   90.00
_cell.angle_beta   90.00
_cell.angle_gamma   90.00
#
_symmetry.space_group_name_H-M   'P 1'
#
loop_
_entity.id
_entity.type
_entity.pdbx_description
1 polymer ?
#
loop_
_entity_poly.entity_id
_entity_poly.type
_entity_poly.pdbx_seq_one_letter_code
_entity_poly.pdbx_strand_id
1 'polypeptide(L)'
;MVLKKIGEYAYTPIRVIKLVIDVEDIFKPPLTLESFIKIYGINPEPPKYRIITIEVVVCAEDKAPVLVTECGNCPKFIRRYKRSICCRKSLEIY
;
A
#
# COMPACT_ATOMS: atom_id res chain seq x y z
N MET A 1 -39.44 0.33 8.44
CA MET A 1 -37.96 0.25 8.37
C MET A 1 -37.57 -0.08 6.94
N VAL A 2 -37.02 0.88 6.21
CA VAL A 2 -36.56 0.66 4.83
C VAL A 2 -35.19 -0.03 4.90
N LEU A 3 -35.15 -1.30 4.49
CA LEU A 3 -33.90 -2.04 4.35
C LEU A 3 -33.08 -1.39 3.22
N LYS A 4 -32.07 -0.60 3.61
CA LYS A 4 -31.09 -0.03 2.67
C LYS A 4 -30.33 -1.20 2.05
N LYS A 5 -30.40 -1.36 0.72
CA LYS A 5 -29.56 -2.29 -0.04
C LYS A 5 -28.12 -2.21 0.49
N ILE A 6 -27.55 -3.36 0.84
CA ILE A 6 -26.14 -3.47 1.23
C ILE A 6 -25.34 -2.97 0.03
N GLY A 7 -24.79 -1.76 0.14
CA GLY A 7 -24.06 -1.11 -0.95
C GLY A 7 -22.94 -2.01 -1.45
N GLU A 8 -22.70 -2.02 -2.75
CA GLU A 8 -21.61 -2.80 -3.34
C GLU A 8 -20.28 -2.48 -2.65
N TYR A 9 -19.52 -3.52 -2.33
CA TYR A 9 -18.19 -3.38 -1.74
C TYR A 9 -17.13 -3.48 -2.84
N ALA A 10 -16.07 -2.69 -2.71
CA ALA A 10 -14.87 -2.81 -3.51
C ALA A 10 -13.76 -3.43 -2.67
N TYR A 11 -13.11 -4.46 -3.21
CA TYR A 11 -11.93 -5.06 -2.61
C TYR A 11 -10.71 -4.66 -3.44
N THR A 12 -9.79 -3.94 -2.84
CA THR A 12 -8.55 -3.48 -3.47
C THR A 12 -7.36 -4.23 -2.84
N PRO A 13 -6.52 -4.91 -3.65
CA PRO A 13 -5.40 -5.69 -3.14
C PRO A 13 -4.28 -4.78 -2.62
N ILE A 14 -3.67 -5.18 -1.50
CA ILE A 14 -2.51 -4.51 -0.92
C ILE A 14 -1.24 -5.01 -1.62
N ARG A 15 -0.51 -4.09 -2.23
CA ARG A 15 0.83 -4.32 -2.74
C ARG A 15 1.85 -3.94 -1.66
N VAL A 16 2.79 -4.84 -1.41
CA VAL A 16 3.85 -4.66 -0.42
C VAL A 16 5.16 -4.38 -1.16
N ILE A 17 5.82 -3.28 -0.83
CA ILE A 17 7.08 -2.86 -1.42
C ILE A 17 8.12 -2.83 -0.29
N LYS A 18 9.19 -3.63 -0.43
CA LYS A 18 10.33 -3.59 0.48
C LYS A 18 11.39 -2.66 -0.10
N LEU A 19 11.72 -1.59 0.61
CA LEU A 19 12.78 -0.66 0.24
C LEU A 19 13.99 -0.84 1.14
N VAL A 20 15.17 -0.73 0.56
CA VAL A 20 16.46 -0.72 1.22
C VAL A 20 16.92 0.72 1.32
N ILE A 21 17.24 1.16 2.53
CA ILE A 21 17.75 2.49 2.85
C ILE A 21 19.19 2.33 3.37
N ASP A 22 20.13 3.06 2.77
CA ASP A 22 21.47 3.24 3.33
C ASP A 22 21.38 4.31 4.43
N VAL A 23 21.66 3.93 5.68
CA VAL A 23 21.59 4.86 6.82
C VAL A 23 22.90 5.61 7.05
N GLU A 24 23.97 5.24 6.34
CA GLU A 24 25.26 5.91 6.40
C GLU A 24 25.38 6.95 5.28
N ASP A 25 24.76 6.70 4.12
CA ASP A 25 24.79 7.59 2.96
C ASP A 25 23.39 8.11 2.58
N ILE A 26 23.07 9.31 3.06
CA ILE A 26 21.77 9.98 2.82
C ILE A 26 21.54 10.37 1.35
N PHE A 27 22.58 10.39 0.52
CA PHE A 27 22.46 10.77 -0.89
C PHE A 27 22.12 9.57 -1.77
N LYS A 28 22.24 8.34 -1.26
CA LYS A 28 21.82 7.16 -2.01
C LYS A 28 20.29 7.04 -2.04
N PRO A 29 19.70 6.91 -3.23
CA PRO A 29 18.27 6.72 -3.33
C PRO A 29 17.87 5.35 -2.75
N PRO A 30 16.73 5.27 -2.03
CA PRO A 30 16.18 3.99 -1.63
C PRO A 30 15.86 3.12 -2.85
N LEU A 31 16.25 1.86 -2.79
CA LEU A 31 15.99 0.88 -3.86
C LEU A 31 15.00 -0.16 -3.37
N THR A 32 14.26 -0.77 -4.29
CA THR A 32 13.54 -2.00 -3.92
C THR A 32 14.55 -3.09 -3.56
N LEU A 33 14.18 -3.99 -2.65
CA LEU A 33 15.05 -5.10 -2.23
C LEU A 33 15.54 -5.92 -3.45
N GLU A 34 14.66 -6.18 -4.40
CA GLU A 34 14.97 -6.90 -5.63
C GLU A 34 15.99 -6.13 -6.49
N SER A 35 15.79 -4.82 -6.66
CA SER A 35 16.73 -3.96 -7.40
C SER A 35 18.09 -3.89 -6.71
N PHE A 36 18.11 -3.79 -5.38
CA PHE A 36 19.35 -3.73 -4.60
C PHE A 36 20.18 -5.00 -4.79
N ILE A 37 19.56 -6.18 -4.61
CA ILE A 37 20.25 -7.47 -4.78
C ILE A 37 20.74 -7.62 -6.22
N LYS A 38 19.95 -7.21 -7.21
CA LYS A 38 20.34 -7.27 -8.62
C LYS A 38 21.55 -6.39 -8.96
N ILE A 39 21.66 -5.21 -8.35
CA ILE A 39 22.73 -4.24 -8.63
C ILE A 39 24.00 -4.59 -7.86
N TYR A 40 23.89 -4.91 -6.57
CA TYR A 40 25.03 -5.07 -5.67
C TYR A 40 25.43 -6.53 -5.43
N GLY A 41 24.60 -7.50 -5.78
CA GLY A 41 24.87 -8.93 -5.61
C GLY A 41 24.93 -9.40 -4.15
N ILE A 42 24.53 -8.55 -3.20
CA ILE A 42 24.56 -8.83 -1.77
C ILE A 42 23.20 -8.59 -1.13
N ASN A 43 22.95 -9.26 -0.01
CA ASN A 43 21.81 -8.93 0.84
C ASN A 43 22.14 -7.66 1.65
N PRO A 44 21.17 -6.75 1.83
CA PRO A 44 21.36 -5.58 2.67
C PRO A 44 21.39 -6.00 4.15
N GLU A 45 22.52 -5.76 4.81
CA GLU A 45 22.75 -6.11 6.20
C GLU A 45 22.86 -4.87 7.11
N PRO A 46 22.38 -4.95 8.36
CA PRO A 46 22.62 -3.92 9.37
C PRO A 46 24.11 -3.89 9.78
N PRO A 47 24.63 -2.77 10.31
CA PRO A 47 23.90 -1.55 10.65
C PRO A 47 23.67 -0.60 9.47
N LYS A 48 24.42 -0.77 8.38
CA LYS A 48 24.45 0.14 7.23
C LYS A 48 23.14 0.21 6.46
N TYR A 49 22.49 -0.92 6.24
CA TYR A 49 21.25 -0.96 5.47
C TYR A 49 20.05 -1.29 6.35
N ARG A 50 18.96 -0.56 6.18
CA ARG A 50 17.66 -0.86 6.78
C ARG A 50 16.64 -1.19 5.71
N ILE A 51 15.85 -2.23 5.96
CA ILE A 51 14.72 -2.59 5.11
C ILE A 51 13.45 -2.00 5.71
N ILE A 52 12.77 -1.13 4.98
CA ILE A 52 11.43 -0.65 5.32
C ILE A 52 10.39 -1.32 4.43
N THR A 53 9.20 -1.50 4.96
CA THR A 53 8.07 -2.09 4.22
C THR A 53 7.00 -1.02 4.03
N ILE A 54 6.66 -0.73 2.78
CA ILE A 54 5.59 0.17 2.40
C ILE A 54 4.43 -0.66 1.85
N GLU A 55 3.24 -0.43 2.37
CA GLU A 55 2.02 -1.04 1.86
C GLU A 55 1.19 0.02 1.12
N VAL A 56 0.90 -0.26 -0.14
CA VAL A 56 0.11 0.60 -1.02
C VAL A 56 -1.10 -0.14 -1.56
N VAL A 57 -2.15 0.61 -1.83
CA VAL A 57 -3.34 0.14 -2.54
C VAL A 57 -3.66 1.11 -3.67
N VAL A 58 -4.36 0.62 -4.69
CA VAL A 58 -4.98 1.49 -5.69
C VAL A 58 -6.40 1.78 -5.21
N CYS A 59 -6.73 3.06 -5.04
CA CYS A 59 -8.05 3.48 -4.64
C CYS A 59 -9.09 3.05 -5.68
N ALA A 60 -10.22 2.52 -5.22
CA ALA A 60 -11.24 1.98 -6.12
C ALA A 60 -11.91 3.07 -6.97
N GLU A 61 -11.87 4.32 -6.53
CA GLU A 61 -12.65 5.44 -7.07
C GLU A 61 -11.86 6.27 -8.08
N ASP A 62 -10.78 6.91 -7.63
CA ASP A 62 -9.94 7.79 -8.44
C ASP A 62 -8.76 7.07 -9.12
N LYS A 63 -8.56 5.78 -8.80
CA LYS A 63 -7.45 4.94 -9.28
C LYS A 63 -6.06 5.45 -8.85
N ALA A 64 -5.98 6.35 -7.87
CA ALA A 64 -4.71 6.82 -7.34
C ALA A 64 -4.05 5.74 -6.44
N PRO A 65 -2.72 5.58 -6.50
CA PRO A 65 -1.99 4.80 -5.52
C PRO A 65 -1.93 5.58 -4.20
N VAL A 66 -2.37 4.95 -3.11
CA VAL A 66 -2.36 5.56 -1.77
C VAL A 66 -1.73 4.58 -0.77
N LEU A 67 -1.17 5.12 0.31
CA LEU A 67 -0.72 4.28 1.41
C LEU A 67 -1.92 3.60 2.08
N VAL A 68 -1.72 2.39 2.60
CA VAL A 68 -2.76 1.70 3.40
C VAL A 68 -3.18 2.54 4.60
N THR A 69 -2.25 3.26 5.22
CA THR A 69 -2.50 4.16 6.34
C THR A 69 -3.35 5.36 5.95
N GLU A 70 -3.10 5.96 4.77
CA GLU A 70 -3.92 7.06 4.23
C GLU A 70 -5.31 6.56 3.85
N CYS A 71 -5.41 5.37 3.24
CA CYS A 71 -6.68 4.77 2.89
C CYS A 71 -7.57 4.55 4.12
N GLY A 72 -6.98 4.25 5.29
CA GLY A 72 -7.69 4.13 6.56
C GLY A 72 -8.41 5.41 7.03
N ASN A 73 -7.98 6.58 6.55
CA ASN A 73 -8.62 7.87 6.86
C ASN A 73 -9.76 8.21 5.89
N CYS A 74 -9.99 7.40 4.85
CA CYS A 74 -11.06 7.64 3.89
C CYS A 74 -12.44 7.32 4.49
N PRO A 75 -13.48 8.17 4.32
CA PRO A 75 -14.83 7.90 4.81
C PRO A 75 -15.46 6.61 4.25
N LYS A 76 -14.96 6.12 3.12
CA LYS A 76 -15.44 4.90 2.46
C LYS A 76 -14.68 3.66 2.91
N PHE A 77 -13.59 3.81 3.65
CA PHE A 77 -12.88 2.69 4.25
C PHE A 77 -13.80 1.95 5.23
N ILE A 78 -13.84 0.63 5.11
CA ILE A 78 -14.60 -0.22 6.02
C ILE A 78 -13.64 -1.00 6.90
N ARG A 79 -12.72 -1.73 6.27
CA ARG A 79 -11.72 -2.55 6.97
C ARG A 79 -10.61 -3.02 6.06
N ARG A 80 -9.47 -3.36 6.67
CA ARG A 80 -8.46 -4.24 6.10
C ARG A 80 -8.84 -5.70 6.38
N TYR A 81 -8.74 -6.57 5.38
CA TYR A 81 -8.95 -8.02 5.55
C TYR A 81 -7.91 -8.79 4.75
N LYS A 82 -7.10 -9.60 5.44
CA LYS A 82 -5.96 -10.31 4.84
C LYS A 82 -5.05 -9.34 4.05
N ARG A 83 -4.94 -9.54 2.73
CA ARG A 83 -4.12 -8.75 1.80
C ARG A 83 -4.94 -7.79 0.95
N SER A 84 -6.10 -7.35 1.42
CA SER A 84 -6.93 -6.37 0.73
C SER A 84 -7.56 -5.36 1.68
N ILE A 85 -7.94 -4.21 1.12
CA ILE A 85 -8.80 -3.23 1.77
C ILE A 85 -10.20 -3.36 1.17
N CYS A 86 -11.21 -3.32 2.05
CA CYS A 86 -12.61 -3.27 1.69
C CYS A 86 -13.11 -1.83 1.86
N CYS A 87 -13.63 -1.27 0.77
CA CYS A 87 -14.24 0.06 0.72
C CYS A 87 -15.70 -0.04 0.29
N ARG A 88 -16.51 0.94 0.69
CA ARG A 88 -17.87 1.13 0.18
C ARG A 88 -17.79 1.73 -1.23
N LYS A 89 -18.53 1.19 -2.20
CA LYS A 89 -18.70 1.87 -3.49
C LYS A 89 -19.71 3.00 -3.38
N SER A 90 -19.43 4.10 -4.08
CA SER A 90 -20.48 5.06 -4.46
C SER A 90 -21.44 4.39 -5.44
N LEU A 91 -22.75 4.50 -5.17
CA LEU A 91 -23.77 4.21 -6.17
C LEU A 91 -23.97 5.49 -6.98
N GLU A 92 -23.58 5.50 -8.25
CA GLU A 92 -24.08 6.50 -9.19
C GLU A 92 -25.53 6.10 -9.53
N ILE A 93 -26.49 6.88 -9.08
CA ILE A 93 -27.88 6.75 -9.49
C ILE A 93 -28.04 7.66 -10.71
N TYR A 94 -28.13 7.06 -11.90
CA TYR A 94 -28.57 7.73 -13.13
C TYR A 94 -30.09 7.66 -13.22
#